data_AF-A0A841UW55-F1
#
_entry.id   AF-A0A841UW55-F1
#
_cell.length_a   1.000
_cell.length_b   1.000
_cell.length_c   1.000
_cell.angle_alpha   90.00
_cell.angle_beta   90.00
_cell.angle_gamma   90.00
#
_symmetry.space_group_name_H-M   'P 1'
#
loop_
_entity.id
_entity.type
_entity.pdbx_description
1 polymer ?
#
loop_
_entity_poly.entity_id
_entity_poly.type
_entity_poly.pdbx_seq_one_letter_code
_entity_poly.pdbx_strand_id
1 'polypeptide(L)' 'MISTLTLEEIKTLVYQLPLSEQISLLEDLEDKLETLTLMKLAETGFPEWNDPEEDIYNVQP' A
#
# COMPACT_ATOMS: atom_id res chain seq x y z
N MET A 1 -10.50 21.45 -8.05
CA MET A 1 -9.26 21.31 -7.27
C MET A 1 -9.56 20.31 -6.16
N ILE A 2 -8.83 19.20 -6.11
CA ILE A 2 -8.95 18.26 -5.00
C ILE A 2 -8.08 18.85 -3.90
N SER A 3 -8.69 19.46 -2.88
CA SER A 3 -7.95 19.89 -1.70
C SER A 3 -7.43 18.64 -1.01
N THR A 4 -6.11 18.48 -0.95
CA THR A 4 -5.49 17.37 -0.22
C THR A 4 -5.67 17.62 1.28
N LEU A 5 -6.44 16.76 1.94
CA LEU A 5 -6.55 16.77 3.39
C LEU A 5 -5.20 16.48 4.02
N THR A 6 -4.85 17.23 5.05
CA THR A 6 -3.70 16.96 5.90
C THR A 6 -3.97 15.75 6.78
N LEU A 7 -2.91 15.11 7.30
CA LEU A 7 -3.05 13.94 8.17
C LEU A 7 -3.86 14.26 9.44
N GLU A 8 -3.73 15.46 9.99
CA GLU A 8 -4.47 15.88 11.20
C GLU A 8 -5.96 16.05 10.91
N GLU A 9 -6.32 16.55 9.73
CA GLU A 9 -7.72 16.61 9.29
C GLU A 9 -8.29 15.20 9.09
N ILE A 10 -7.52 14.27 8.50
CA ILE A 10 -7.93 12.88 8.34
C ILE A 10 -8.15 12.21 9.71
N LYS A 11 -7.22 12.37 10.66
CA LYS A 11 -7.38 11.84 12.03
C LYS A 11 -8.64 12.38 12.69
N THR A 12 -8.90 13.67 12.54
CA THR A 12 -10.10 14.32 13.09
C THR A 12 -11.38 13.69 12.53
N LEU A 13 -11.41 13.43 11.22
CA LEU A 13 -12.54 12.75 10.58
C LEU A 13 -12.71 11.31 11.08
N VAL A 14 -11.62 10.55 11.22
CA VAL A 14 -11.66 9.17 11.73
C VAL A 14 -12.19 9.12 13.16
N TYR A 15 -11.76 10.03 14.04
CA TYR A 15 -12.22 10.06 15.43
C TYR A 15 -13.69 10.45 15.60
N GLN A 16 -14.31 11.06 14.58
CA GLN A 16 -15.74 11.36 14.58
C GLN A 16 -16.61 10.15 14.20
N LEU A 17 -16.02 9.08 13.65
CA LEU A 17 -16.75 7.87 13.28
C LEU A 17 -17.20 7.10 14.54
N PRO A 18 -18.28 6.31 14.46
CA PRO A 18 -18.62 5.34 15.49
C PRO A 18 -17.46 4.37 15.75
N LEU A 19 -17.33 3.88 16.99
CA LEU A 19 -16.24 2.97 17.37
C LEU A 19 -16.15 1.73 16.47
N SER A 20 -17.29 1.16 16.07
CA SER A 20 -17.34 0.01 15.15
C SER A 20 -16.76 0.32 13.78
N GLU A 21 -16.99 1.54 13.26
CA GLU A 21 -16.46 1.96 11.96
C GLU A 21 -14.97 2.29 12.06
N GLN A 22 -14.51 2.82 13.18
CA GLN A 22 -13.07 3.00 13.43
C GLN A 22 -12.33 1.66 13.46
N ILE A 23 -12.91 0.63 14.10
CA ILE A 23 -12.34 -0.72 14.14
C ILE A 23 -12.30 -1.32 12.73
N SER A 24 -13.40 -1.25 11.98
CA SER A 24 -13.43 -1.76 10.61
C SER A 24 -12.42 -1.05 9.70
N LEU A 25 -12.23 0.27 9.86
CA LEU A 25 -11.25 1.02 9.09
C LEU A 25 -9.81 0.62 9.46
N LEU A 26 -9.55 0.29 10.73
CA LEU A 26 -8.25 -0.19 11.18
C LEU A 26 -7.93 -1.55 10.53
N GLU A 27 -8.86 -2.49 10.55
CA GLU A 27 -8.73 -3.82 9.93
C GLU A 27 -8.40 -3.70 8.42
N ASP A 28 -9.19 -2.91 7.69
CA ASP A 28 -8.96 -2.66 6.25
C ASP A 28 -7.58 -2.05 5.94
N LEU A 29 -7.06 -1.23 6.87
CA LEU A 29 -5.78 -0.56 6.73
C LEU A 29 -4.63 -1.52 7.02
N GLU A 30 -4.76 -2.38 8.03
CA GLU A 30 -3.80 -3.44 8.35
C GLU A 30 -3.62 -4.40 7.17
N ASP A 31 -4.71 -4.91 6.59
CA ASP A 31 -4.67 -5.82 5.43
C ASP A 31 -3.92 -5.24 4.23
N LYS A 32 -4.17 -3.96 3.92
CA LYS A 32 -3.49 -3.25 2.84
C LYS A 32 -2.01 -3.04 3.12
N LEU A 33 -1.67 -2.65 4.36
CA LEU A 33 -0.29 -2.41 4.74
C LEU A 33 0.51 -3.72 4.77
N GLU A 34 -0.07 -4.82 5.22
CA GLU A 34 0.57 -6.13 5.19
C GLU A 34 0.94 -6.53 3.75
N THR A 35 -0.03 -6.41 2.83
CA THR A 35 0.19 -6.69 1.40
C THR A 35 1.34 -5.85 0.84
N LEU A 36 1.30 -4.53 1.07
CA LEU A 36 2.36 -3.62 0.59
C LEU A 36 3.72 -3.91 1.21
N THR A 37 3.75 -4.33 2.48
CA THR A 37 4.98 -4.67 3.19
C THR A 37 5.60 -5.94 2.60
N LEU A 38 4.79 -6.96 2.34
CA LEU A 38 5.24 -8.19 1.70
C LEU A 38 5.77 -7.91 0.28
N MET A 39 5.08 -7.09 -0.50
CA MET A 39 5.52 -6.70 -1.84
C MET A 39 6.87 -5.98 -1.80
N LYS A 40 7.02 -4.98 -0.92
CA LYS A 40 8.31 -4.29 -0.74
C LYS A 40 9.42 -5.23 -0.31
N LEU A 41 9.13 -6.19 0.58
CA LEU A 41 10.12 -7.17 1.01
C LEU A 41 10.57 -8.04 -0.18
N ALA A 42 9.63 -8.49 -1.02
CA ALA A 42 9.93 -9.24 -2.23
C ALA A 42 10.78 -8.42 -3.22
N GLU A 43 10.44 -7.15 -3.45
CA GLU A 43 11.22 -6.23 -4.29
C GLU A 43 12.68 -6.09 -3.79
N THR A 44 12.88 -6.01 -2.47
CA THR A 44 14.24 -5.93 -1.90
C THR A 44 15.00 -7.27 -1.89
N GLY A 45 14.29 -8.40 -1.87
CA GLY A 45 14.87 -9.74 -1.80
C GLY A 45 15.20 -10.35 -3.16
N PHE A 46 14.58 -9.85 -4.24
CA PHE A 46 14.76 -10.31 -5.61
C PHE A 46 14.89 -9.12 -6.57
N PRO A 47 15.88 -8.21 -6.38
CA PRO A 47 16.07 -7.09 -7.28
C PRO A 47 16.30 -7.52 -8.74
N GLU A 48 16.81 -8.73 -8.96
CA GLU A 48 17.04 -9.35 -10.28
C GLU A 48 15.73 -9.53 -11.07
N TRP A 49 14.57 -9.65 -10.40
CA TRP A 49 13.27 -9.73 -11.08
C TRP A 49 12.84 -8.40 -11.73
N ASN A 50 13.47 -7.30 -11.34
CA ASN A 50 13.27 -6.00 -11.96
C ASN A 50 14.29 -5.72 -13.08
N ASP A 51 15.24 -6.63 -13.32
CA ASP A 51 16.22 -6.49 -14.39
C ASP A 51 15.56 -6.79 -15.76
N PRO A 52 15.49 -5.80 -16.68
CA PRO A 52 14.95 -6.02 -18.02
C PRO A 52 15.73 -7.05 -18.85
N GLU A 53 16.98 -7.36 -18.50
CA GLU A 53 17.80 -8.39 -19.14
C GLU A 53 17.41 -9.81 -18.71
N GLU A 54 16.83 -9.96 -17.51
CA GLU A 54 16.31 -11.22 -16.96
C GLU A 54 14.81 -11.42 -17.26
N ASP A 55 14.19 -10.49 -18.01
CA ASP A 55 12.80 -10.61 -18.42
C ASP A 55 12.61 -11.79 -19.39
N ILE A 56 11.97 -12.84 -18.91
CA ILE A 56 11.66 -14.06 -19.68
C ILE A 56 10.74 -13.82 -20.88
N TYR A 57 10.09 -12.65 -20.94
CA TYR A 57 9.30 -12.20 -22.09
C TYR A 57 10.09 -11.32 -23.06
N ASN A 58 11.30 -10.90 -22.69
CA ASN A 58 12.26 -10.22 -23.56
C ASN A 58 13.02 -11.23 -24.43
N VAL A 59 12.28 -12.14 -25.06
CA VAL A 59 12.77 -13.00 -26.13
C VAL A 59 12.87 -12.16 -27.41
N GLN A 60 14.02 -11.52 -27.61
CA GLN A 60 14.34 -10.90 -28.90
C GLN A 60 14.37 -12.01 -29.99
N PRO A 61 13.70 -11.81 -31.14
CA PRO A 61 13.80 -12.72 -32.29
C PRO A 61 15.19 -12.68 -32.96
#